data_AF-A0A395S1L3-F1
#
_entry.id   AF-A0A395S1L3-F1
#
_cell.length_a   1.000
_cell.length_b   1.000
_cell.length_c   1.000
_cell.angle_alpha   90.00
_cell.angle_beta   90.00
_cell.angle_gamma   90.00
#
_symmetry.space_group_name_H-M   'P 1'
#
loop_
_entity.id
_entity.type
_entity.pdbx_description
1 polymer ?
#
loop_
_entity_poly.entity_id
_entity_poly.type
_entity_poly.pdbx_seq_one_letter_code
_entity_poly.pdbx_strand_id
1 'polypeptide(L)'
;MADPSHFSDIFWEPPKALVAAQPDPASPKNGEVLLTTFYSLERSTVGIDFLVPGLGTIAAKPHPPEMNLTFTIRPTHPETQPTLTLKITKSDCVLSKREKDSEKDVPFEELLSFRGDKERSTYVNKVMFPKGKLSALLNPLMTDKTAYWISVDRSNARIRYGKYLINNSMTFMEIQFVKQDAVWMENLSSTEVDRDGSVVSNKDIKFRASPITVDLPPLIVPEDEITLEQLESSTAMTFVNLPEGCQKLYHNICGPNITVQPASFPQLPEAIDQSCKNPDKICGKILQNKDTFGDPRETYLRITLGDNLANSPGIPYVMEIWPPGHMSPIHQHGDASAIIRVLYGSINVTWFDALQENGNPQVIGQPVNLKKGDVTWLGEDQYQIHQLRNMSKTVCITLQCYQFEKHDTVHDESFHWMDSKRHIERFIPNSDMAYGQFVQAMKAEWEAPN
;
A
#
# COMPACT_ATOMS: atom_id res chain seq x y z
N MET A 1 0.02 25.57 -0.16
CA MET A 1 -0.49 24.25 -0.57
C MET A 1 0.72 23.35 -0.74
N ALA A 2 0.72 22.15 -0.15
CA ALA A 2 1.86 21.24 -0.30
C ALA A 2 1.89 20.64 -1.71
N ASP A 3 3.08 20.25 -2.15
CA ASP A 3 3.38 19.68 -3.47
C ASP A 3 2.71 18.29 -3.64
N PRO A 4 2.10 17.95 -4.80
CA PRO A 4 1.44 16.66 -5.03
C PRO A 4 2.32 15.43 -4.77
N SER A 5 3.64 15.52 -5.01
CA SER A 5 4.60 14.43 -4.73
C SER A 5 4.75 14.11 -3.24
N HIS A 6 4.25 15.00 -2.38
CA HIS A 6 4.30 14.86 -0.94
C HIS A 6 3.22 13.94 -0.35
N PHE A 7 2.25 13.43 -1.13
CA PHE A 7 1.05 12.78 -0.56
C PHE A 7 0.84 11.32 -1.00
N SER A 8 1.70 10.80 -1.87
CA SER A 8 1.99 9.37 -2.03
C SER A 8 3.03 8.87 -1.03
N ASP A 9 3.23 9.67 0.02
CA ASP A 9 4.38 9.63 0.88
C ASP A 9 3.96 9.14 2.26
N ILE A 10 4.26 7.87 2.54
CA ILE A 10 4.18 7.33 3.88
C ILE A 10 5.04 8.09 4.91
N PHE A 11 5.71 9.21 4.61
CA PHE A 11 6.43 10.07 5.56
C PHE A 11 5.90 11.49 5.60
N TRP A 12 4.76 11.75 4.98
CA TRP A 12 4.21 13.08 5.00
C TRP A 12 3.66 13.45 6.37
N GLU A 13 4.03 14.65 6.83
CA GLU A 13 3.39 15.31 7.95
C GLU A 13 2.88 16.69 7.48
N PRO A 14 1.68 17.12 7.92
CA PRO A 14 1.19 18.45 7.60
C PRO A 14 2.11 19.53 8.20
N PRO A 15 2.29 20.69 7.54
CA PRO A 15 3.04 21.79 8.13
C PRO A 15 2.42 22.18 9.47
N LYS A 16 3.20 22.16 10.56
CA LYS A 16 2.74 22.63 11.87
C LYS A 16 2.26 24.08 11.73
N ALA A 17 0.96 24.30 11.93
CA ALA A 17 0.43 25.65 12.04
C ALA A 17 1.15 26.37 13.17
N LEU A 18 1.61 27.61 12.93
CA LEU A 18 2.04 28.52 13.98
C LEU A 18 0.82 28.79 14.87
N VAL A 19 0.66 28.01 15.94
CA VAL A 19 -0.39 28.24 16.93
C VAL A 19 0.01 29.47 17.74
N ALA A 20 -0.70 30.58 17.53
CA ALA A 20 -0.65 31.72 18.42
C ALA A 20 -1.16 31.28 19.81
N ALA A 21 -0.34 31.48 20.83
CA ALA A 21 -0.66 31.15 22.21
C ALA A 21 -1.90 31.90 22.70
N GLN A 22 -2.88 31.17 23.25
CA GLN A 22 -3.85 31.71 24.19
C GLN A 22 -4.08 30.74 25.36
N PRO A 23 -4.41 31.25 26.56
CA PRO A 23 -4.17 30.58 27.83
C PRO A 23 -5.32 29.66 28.28
N ASP A 24 -4.94 28.59 28.96
CA ASP A 24 -5.82 27.60 29.63
C ASP A 24 -6.70 28.21 30.73
N PRO A 25 -7.85 27.58 31.00
CA PRO A 25 -8.34 27.39 32.35
C PRO A 25 -8.48 25.90 32.73
N ALA A 26 -8.26 25.65 34.02
CA ALA A 26 -7.96 24.37 34.66
C ALA A 26 -9.13 23.40 34.92
N SER A 27 -8.81 22.09 34.80
CA SER A 27 -9.20 20.91 35.63
C SER A 27 -10.67 20.39 35.65
N PRO A 28 -10.97 19.14 36.13
CA PRO A 28 -10.10 18.05 36.62
C PRO A 28 -10.39 16.62 36.06
N LYS A 29 -9.54 15.69 36.51
CA LYS A 29 -9.34 14.27 36.17
C LYS A 29 -10.48 13.31 36.56
N ASN A 30 -10.66 12.27 35.75
CA ASN A 30 -10.91 10.83 36.04
C ASN A 30 -10.96 10.17 34.65
N GLY A 31 -10.30 9.06 34.29
CA GLY A 31 -9.88 7.89 35.02
C GLY A 31 -10.19 6.69 34.11
N GLU A 32 -9.52 6.58 32.97
CA GLU A 32 -9.61 5.42 32.06
C GLU A 32 -8.24 5.06 31.50
N VAL A 33 -7.95 3.76 31.55
CA VAL A 33 -6.73 3.12 31.08
C VAL A 33 -6.81 3.05 29.55
N LEU A 34 -6.13 3.95 28.86
CA LEU A 34 -6.00 3.93 27.40
C LEU A 34 -4.56 3.55 27.04
N LEU A 35 -4.40 2.38 26.42
CA LEU A 35 -3.19 2.01 25.69
C LEU A 35 -3.13 2.88 24.42
N THR A 36 -2.54 4.07 24.55
CA THR A 36 -2.22 4.94 23.41
C THR A 36 -0.77 5.36 23.53
N THR A 37 0.10 4.70 22.78
CA THR A 37 1.49 5.11 22.58
C THR A 37 1.54 6.21 21.51
N PHE A 38 1.47 7.45 21.95
CA PHE A 38 2.04 8.60 21.25
C PHE A 38 2.56 9.58 22.29
N TYR A 39 3.87 9.57 22.50
CA TYR A 39 4.60 10.77 22.92
C TYR A 39 5.99 10.74 22.30
N SER A 40 6.23 11.76 21.49
CA SER A 40 7.53 12.38 21.28
C SER A 40 8.34 12.36 22.58
N LEU A 41 9.48 11.67 22.56
CA LEU A 41 10.56 11.90 23.50
C LEU A 41 11.74 12.48 22.72
N GLU A 42 12.01 13.76 22.95
CA GLU A 42 13.35 14.30 22.75
C GLU A 42 14.31 13.55 23.70
N ARG A 43 14.92 12.49 23.18
CA ARG A 43 16.19 11.96 23.67
C ARG A 43 17.20 12.06 22.54
N SER A 44 18.30 12.73 22.84
CA SER A 44 19.47 12.89 21.99
C SER A 44 20.23 11.56 21.86
N THR A 45 19.65 10.59 21.16
CA THR A 45 20.31 9.35 20.75
C THR A 45 20.09 9.17 19.25
N VAL A 46 21.17 8.86 18.53
CA VAL A 46 21.31 8.96 17.07
C VAL A 46 20.56 7.83 16.31
N GLY A 47 19.52 7.23 16.90
CA GLY A 47 18.77 6.10 16.34
C GLY A 47 17.37 5.92 16.93
N ILE A 48 16.55 5.10 16.26
CA ILE A 48 15.22 4.70 16.72
C ILE A 48 15.30 3.37 17.45
N ASP A 49 14.79 3.35 18.68
CA ASP A 49 14.76 2.17 19.53
C ASP A 49 13.65 1.18 19.13
N PHE A 50 13.97 -0.11 19.18
CA PHE A 50 13.00 -1.18 19.05
C PHE A 50 12.19 -1.33 20.34
N LEU A 51 10.86 -1.39 20.21
CA LEU A 51 9.97 -1.67 21.34
C LEU A 51 10.18 -3.09 21.90
N VAL A 52 10.52 -4.03 21.02
CA VAL A 52 10.93 -5.39 21.39
C VAL A 52 12.30 -5.63 20.78
N PRO A 53 13.34 -5.95 21.56
CA PRO A 53 14.67 -6.18 21.03
C PRO A 53 14.66 -7.19 19.89
N GLY A 54 15.41 -6.88 18.82
CA GLY A 54 15.51 -7.67 17.60
C GLY A 54 14.24 -7.77 16.75
N LEU A 55 13.22 -6.94 17.01
CA LEU A 55 11.98 -6.92 16.26
C LEU A 55 11.59 -5.49 15.87
N GLY A 56 11.43 -5.29 14.57
CA GLY A 56 10.84 -4.07 14.05
C GLY A 56 11.23 -3.78 12.61
N THR A 57 10.55 -2.80 12.04
CA THR A 57 10.84 -2.26 10.72
C THR A 57 11.03 -0.77 10.81
N ILE A 58 12.11 -0.28 10.23
CA ILE A 58 12.39 1.15 10.11
C ILE A 58 12.43 1.49 8.64
N ALA A 59 11.63 2.47 8.27
CA ALA A 59 11.60 3.03 6.94
C ALA A 59 12.10 4.46 7.00
N ALA A 60 12.80 4.89 5.95
CA ALA A 60 13.30 6.23 5.76
C ALA A 60 12.95 6.72 4.36
N LYS A 61 12.48 7.96 4.22
CA LYS A 61 12.30 8.60 2.91
C LYS A 61 13.13 9.87 2.80
N PRO A 62 14.46 9.71 2.65
CA PRO A 62 15.34 10.83 2.45
C PRO A 62 15.10 11.49 1.08
N HIS A 63 15.56 12.73 0.94
CA HIS A 63 15.89 13.28 -0.38
C HIS A 63 16.86 12.33 -1.11
N PRO A 64 16.78 12.20 -2.45
CA PRO A 64 17.62 11.29 -3.22
C PRO A 64 19.10 11.34 -2.76
N PRO A 65 19.70 10.22 -2.32
CA PRO A 65 21.09 10.23 -1.87
C PRO A 65 22.06 10.36 -3.05
N GLU A 66 23.11 11.17 -2.88
CA GLU A 66 24.11 11.38 -3.93
C GLU A 66 25.14 10.25 -3.97
N MET A 67 25.56 9.78 -2.80
CA MET A 67 26.61 8.77 -2.62
C MET A 67 26.06 7.49 -2.01
N ASN A 68 25.41 7.57 -0.84
CA ASN A 68 24.96 6.39 -0.12
C ASN A 68 23.82 6.65 0.88
N LEU A 69 23.10 5.58 1.17
CA LEU A 69 22.19 5.45 2.31
C LEU A 69 22.68 4.31 3.19
N THR A 70 22.76 4.53 4.50
CA THR A 70 23.26 3.55 5.45
C THR A 70 22.25 3.33 6.57
N PHE A 71 21.90 2.08 6.83
CA PHE A 71 21.18 1.66 8.04
C PHE A 71 22.15 0.98 8.99
N THR A 72 22.27 1.49 10.21
CA THR A 72 23.13 0.91 11.25
C THR A 72 22.27 0.35 12.37
N ILE A 73 22.17 -0.97 12.48
CA ILE A 73 21.40 -1.64 13.54
C ILE A 73 22.33 -1.91 14.72
N ARG A 74 22.09 -1.22 15.83
CA ARG A 74 22.94 -1.28 17.02
C ARG A 74 22.34 -2.18 18.10
N PRO A 75 23.20 -2.89 18.84
CA PRO A 75 22.79 -3.53 20.07
C PRO A 75 22.85 -2.55 21.25
N THR A 76 22.30 -2.96 22.40
CA THR A 76 22.34 -2.14 23.62
C THR A 76 23.77 -1.90 24.12
N HIS A 77 24.68 -2.84 23.88
CA HIS A 77 26.08 -2.75 24.27
C HIS A 77 27.03 -3.02 23.07
N PRO A 78 27.25 -2.02 22.19
CA PRO A 78 28.04 -2.18 20.96
C PRO A 78 29.47 -2.67 21.16
N GLU A 79 30.08 -2.38 22.30
CA GLU A 79 31.43 -2.85 22.67
C GLU A 79 31.51 -4.36 22.96
N THR A 80 30.36 -5.01 23.16
CA THR A 80 30.29 -6.42 23.58
C THR A 80 29.42 -7.28 22.67
N GLN A 81 28.73 -6.65 21.71
CA GLN A 81 27.72 -7.28 20.87
C GLN A 81 27.83 -6.78 19.43
N PRO A 82 27.43 -7.60 18.45
CA PRO A 82 27.65 -7.26 17.06
C PRO A 82 26.75 -6.11 16.59
N THR A 83 27.31 -5.26 15.73
CA THR A 83 26.58 -4.21 15.00
C THR A 83 26.37 -4.67 13.56
N LEU A 84 25.23 -4.35 12.98
CA LEU A 84 24.99 -4.55 11.55
C LEU A 84 24.96 -3.23 10.81
N THR A 85 25.50 -3.24 9.60
CA THR A 85 25.52 -2.07 8.73
C THR A 85 25.05 -2.51 7.35
N LEU A 86 23.94 -1.94 6.90
CA LEU A 86 23.51 -2.03 5.50
C LEU A 86 23.89 -0.73 4.80
N LYS A 87 24.78 -0.80 3.81
CA LYS A 87 25.20 0.33 2.99
C LYS A 87 24.73 0.15 1.55
N ILE A 88 23.96 1.11 1.06
CA ILE A 88 23.40 1.10 -0.29
C ILE A 88 24.00 2.28 -1.07
N THR A 89 24.53 2.01 -2.25
CA THR A 89 25.09 3.00 -3.16
C THR A 89 24.48 2.84 -4.56
N LYS A 90 24.94 3.64 -5.52
CA LYS A 90 24.56 3.52 -6.93
C LYS A 90 25.13 2.25 -7.61
N SER A 91 26.15 1.62 -7.01
CA SER A 91 26.86 0.47 -7.59
C SER A 91 26.79 -0.78 -6.74
N ASP A 92 26.41 -0.66 -5.46
CA ASP A 92 26.45 -1.79 -4.53
C ASP A 92 25.42 -1.70 -3.40
N CYS A 93 25.06 -2.85 -2.84
CA CYS A 93 24.18 -2.97 -1.67
C CYS A 93 24.77 -4.06 -0.78
N VAL A 94 25.36 -3.65 0.34
CA VAL A 94 26.20 -4.53 1.17
C VAL A 94 25.67 -4.53 2.59
N LEU A 95 25.31 -5.72 3.08
CA LEU A 95 25.07 -5.96 4.49
C LEU A 95 26.35 -6.52 5.12
N SER A 96 26.79 -5.89 6.19
CA SER A 96 27.99 -6.27 6.94
C SER A 96 27.67 -6.43 8.42
N LYS A 97 28.51 -7.22 9.09
CA LYS A 97 28.49 -7.41 10.54
C LYS A 97 29.86 -7.04 11.11
N ARG A 98 29.86 -6.24 12.16
CA ARG A 98 31.03 -6.00 13.00
C ARG A 98 30.87 -6.80 14.28
N GLU A 99 31.80 -7.71 14.54
CA GLU A 99 31.86 -8.47 15.79
C GLU A 99 32.37 -7.60 16.94
N LYS A 100 32.07 -8.03 18.18
CA LYS A 100 32.38 -7.31 19.43
C LYS A 100 33.84 -6.89 19.61
N ASP A 101 34.79 -7.66 19.08
CA ASP A 101 36.24 -7.45 19.22
C ASP A 101 36.89 -6.99 17.89
N SER A 102 36.09 -6.51 16.94
CA SER A 102 36.54 -6.13 15.60
C SER A 102 36.30 -4.66 15.32
N GLU A 103 37.32 -3.96 14.82
CA GLU A 103 37.15 -2.61 14.27
C GLU A 103 36.60 -2.62 12.83
N LYS A 104 36.50 -3.80 12.21
CA LYS A 104 36.13 -3.95 10.80
C LYS A 104 34.74 -4.56 10.65
N ASP A 105 33.94 -3.92 9.81
CA ASP A 105 32.74 -4.49 9.22
C ASP A 105 33.12 -5.58 8.22
N VAL A 106 32.60 -6.79 8.41
CA VAL A 106 32.78 -7.92 7.49
C VAL A 106 31.49 -8.11 6.70
N PRO A 107 31.52 -7.97 5.36
CA PRO A 107 30.36 -8.26 4.51
C PRO A 107 29.92 -9.72 4.61
N PHE A 108 28.61 -9.95 4.62
CA PHE A 108 28.09 -11.30 4.44
C PHE A 108 28.33 -11.79 3.01
N GLU A 109 28.49 -13.10 2.85
CA GLU A 109 28.63 -13.72 1.53
C GLU A 109 27.34 -13.54 0.72
N GLU A 110 27.47 -13.11 -0.54
CA GLU A 110 26.33 -13.01 -1.45
C GLU A 110 26.07 -14.33 -2.17
N LEU A 111 24.80 -14.69 -2.31
CA LEU A 111 24.38 -15.75 -3.21
C LEU A 111 24.40 -15.24 -4.65
N LEU A 112 25.47 -15.58 -5.39
CA LEU A 112 25.72 -15.12 -6.76
C LEU A 112 24.61 -15.44 -7.76
N SER A 113 23.84 -16.51 -7.52
CA SER A 113 22.68 -16.87 -8.35
C SER A 113 21.57 -17.47 -7.50
N PHE A 114 20.45 -16.77 -7.40
CA PHE A 114 19.20 -17.33 -6.88
C PHE A 114 18.37 -17.86 -8.05
N ARG A 115 18.03 -19.15 -8.01
CA ARG A 115 17.00 -19.72 -8.90
C ARG A 115 15.73 -19.79 -8.06
N GLY A 116 14.64 -19.20 -8.56
CA GLY A 116 13.36 -19.07 -7.82
C GLY A 116 12.61 -20.39 -7.63
N ASP A 117 13.24 -21.53 -7.88
CA ASP A 117 12.70 -22.89 -7.76
C ASP A 117 12.90 -23.50 -6.36
N LYS A 118 13.76 -22.91 -5.51
CA LYS A 118 13.95 -23.34 -4.12
C LYS A 118 13.42 -22.31 -3.12
N GLU A 119 12.90 -22.80 -2.00
CA GLU A 119 12.48 -21.94 -0.89
C GLU A 119 13.65 -21.07 -0.40
N ARG A 120 13.39 -19.77 -0.25
CA ARG A 120 14.40 -18.77 0.19
C ARG A 120 15.01 -19.14 1.54
N SER A 121 14.24 -19.77 2.42
CA SER A 121 14.64 -20.25 3.75
C SER A 121 15.80 -21.24 3.73
N THR A 122 16.07 -21.89 2.59
CA THR A 122 17.15 -22.90 2.46
C THR A 122 18.55 -22.30 2.34
N TYR A 123 18.66 -21.01 1.99
CA TYR A 123 19.93 -20.31 1.82
C TYR A 123 20.28 -19.53 3.10
N VAL A 124 20.90 -20.21 4.05
CA VAL A 124 21.30 -19.60 5.33
C VAL A 124 22.65 -18.90 5.24
N ASN A 125 22.81 -17.83 6.02
CA ASN A 125 24.00 -17.00 6.18
C ASN A 125 24.53 -16.40 4.86
N LYS A 126 23.67 -16.29 3.84
CA LYS A 126 24.00 -15.65 2.56
C LYS A 126 23.00 -14.55 2.24
N VAL A 127 23.50 -13.43 1.74
CA VAL A 127 22.68 -12.32 1.23
C VAL A 127 22.13 -12.71 -0.13
N MET A 128 20.82 -12.55 -0.29
CA MET A 128 20.10 -12.79 -1.54
C MET A 128 19.43 -11.51 -2.02
N PHE A 129 19.29 -11.39 -3.34
CA PHE A 129 18.54 -10.30 -3.98
C PHE A 129 17.38 -10.86 -4.80
N PRO A 130 16.18 -11.02 -4.21
CA PRO A 130 15.04 -11.68 -4.88
C PRO A 130 14.62 -11.06 -6.21
N LYS A 131 14.88 -9.77 -6.39
CA LYS A 131 14.60 -8.99 -7.61
C LYS A 131 15.86 -8.67 -8.42
N GLY A 132 17.00 -9.30 -8.09
CA GLY A 132 18.31 -9.04 -8.66
C GLY A 132 19.03 -7.86 -8.00
N LYS A 133 20.36 -7.94 -7.84
CA LYS A 133 21.15 -6.97 -7.07
C LYS A 133 21.01 -5.53 -7.55
N LEU A 134 20.96 -5.29 -8.86
CA LEU A 134 20.78 -3.96 -9.45
C LEU A 134 19.51 -3.27 -8.97
N SER A 135 18.45 -4.04 -8.70
CA SER A 135 17.18 -3.48 -8.23
C SER A 135 17.29 -2.95 -6.79
N ALA A 136 18.23 -3.45 -5.97
CA ALA A 136 18.41 -3.03 -4.57
C ALA A 136 19.17 -1.70 -4.42
N LEU A 137 19.80 -1.22 -5.49
CA LEU A 137 20.67 -0.05 -5.50
C LEU A 137 19.88 1.27 -5.42
N LEU A 138 20.61 2.35 -5.14
CA LEU A 138 20.10 3.70 -5.31
C LEU A 138 19.87 3.97 -6.80
N ASN A 139 18.70 4.50 -7.15
CA ASN A 139 18.40 4.88 -8.52
C ASN A 139 18.84 6.34 -8.76
N PRO A 140 19.89 6.59 -9.57
CA PRO A 140 20.43 7.93 -9.78
C PRO A 140 19.52 8.83 -10.62
N LEU A 141 18.50 8.26 -11.28
CA LEU A 141 17.56 9.01 -12.12
C LEU A 141 16.33 9.50 -11.33
N MET A 142 16.18 9.12 -10.06
CA MET A 142 15.05 9.56 -9.25
C MET A 142 15.24 10.99 -8.80
N THR A 143 14.26 11.83 -9.13
CA THR A 143 14.11 13.19 -8.62
C THR A 143 13.31 13.22 -7.32
N ASP A 144 12.41 12.25 -7.15
CA ASP A 144 11.50 12.20 -6.01
C ASP A 144 12.12 11.44 -4.84
N LYS A 145 11.70 11.81 -3.63
CA LYS A 145 12.07 11.03 -2.45
C LYS A 145 11.54 9.60 -2.58
N THR A 146 12.32 8.62 -2.11
CA THR A 146 11.96 7.21 -2.16
C THR A 146 12.04 6.59 -0.77
N ALA A 147 11.03 5.81 -0.41
CA ALA A 147 11.03 5.06 0.83
C ALA A 147 12.03 3.89 0.71
N TYR A 148 12.92 3.77 1.67
CA TYR A 148 13.84 2.66 1.87
C TYR A 148 13.59 2.11 3.26
N TRP A 149 13.56 0.79 3.43
CA TRP A 149 13.26 0.22 4.73
C TRP A 149 14.14 -0.98 5.03
N ILE A 150 14.40 -1.19 6.32
CA ILE A 150 15.05 -2.38 6.86
C ILE A 150 14.17 -2.98 7.95
N SER A 151 14.01 -4.30 7.90
CA SER A 151 13.21 -5.08 8.85
C SER A 151 14.10 -6.10 9.53
N VAL A 152 14.06 -6.12 10.86
CA VAL A 152 14.78 -7.05 11.73
C VAL A 152 13.77 -8.01 12.34
N ASP A 153 13.90 -9.29 12.03
CA ASP A 153 13.01 -10.36 12.48
C ASP A 153 13.81 -11.42 13.24
N ARG A 154 14.04 -11.21 14.54
CA ARG A 154 14.73 -12.22 15.36
C ARG A 154 13.96 -13.54 15.43
N SER A 155 12.63 -13.49 15.39
CA SER A 155 11.76 -14.67 15.57
C SER A 155 12.02 -15.71 14.48
N ASN A 156 12.21 -15.21 13.25
CA ASN A 156 12.58 -16.00 12.09
C ASN A 156 14.06 -15.92 11.73
N ALA A 157 14.89 -15.30 12.57
CA ALA A 157 16.32 -15.09 12.33
C ALA A 157 16.60 -14.51 10.94
N ARG A 158 15.89 -13.43 10.57
CA ARG A 158 15.89 -12.87 9.22
C ARG A 158 16.05 -11.36 9.24
N ILE A 159 16.75 -10.84 8.24
CA ILE A 159 16.81 -9.40 7.96
C ILE A 159 16.43 -9.16 6.51
N ARG A 160 15.63 -8.12 6.29
CA ARG A 160 15.18 -7.70 4.97
C ARG A 160 15.43 -6.24 4.76
N TYR A 161 15.73 -5.91 3.52
CA TYR A 161 15.73 -4.54 3.03
C TYR A 161 14.84 -4.43 1.80
N GLY A 162 14.14 -3.32 1.70
CA GLY A 162 13.33 -3.01 0.55
C GLY A 162 13.14 -1.53 0.28
N LYS A 163 12.31 -1.27 -0.74
CA LYS A 163 12.01 0.07 -1.27
C LYS A 163 10.53 0.20 -1.55
N TYR A 164 10.02 1.43 -1.57
CA TYR A 164 8.62 1.76 -1.84
C TYR A 164 7.71 1.32 -0.67
N LEU A 165 6.64 0.55 -0.93
CA LEU A 165 5.74 0.04 0.11
C LEU A 165 6.50 -0.84 1.12
N ILE A 166 6.12 -0.76 2.39
CA ILE A 166 6.75 -1.50 3.48
C ILE A 166 6.08 -2.87 3.62
N ASN A 167 6.36 -3.76 2.66
CA ASN A 167 5.79 -5.11 2.61
C ASN A 167 6.79 -6.14 2.07
N ASN A 168 6.47 -7.43 2.15
CA ASN A 168 7.38 -8.51 1.78
C ASN A 168 7.60 -8.57 0.25
N SER A 169 6.58 -8.25 -0.55
CA SER A 169 6.67 -8.18 -2.01
C SER A 169 7.69 -7.15 -2.49
N MET A 170 7.94 -6.11 -1.69
CA MET A 170 8.94 -5.07 -1.89
C MET A 170 10.29 -5.40 -1.26
N THR A 171 10.59 -6.67 -0.96
CA THR A 171 11.94 -7.06 -0.51
C THR A 171 12.92 -7.08 -1.69
N PHE A 172 13.99 -6.31 -1.59
CA PHE A 172 15.06 -6.22 -2.57
C PHE A 172 16.34 -6.94 -2.13
N MET A 173 16.58 -7.03 -0.82
CA MET A 173 17.66 -7.84 -0.23
C MET A 173 17.13 -8.60 1.00
N GLU A 174 17.58 -9.83 1.18
CA GLU A 174 17.23 -10.67 2.33
C GLU A 174 18.45 -11.49 2.77
N ILE A 175 18.60 -11.68 4.08
CA ILE A 175 19.46 -12.71 4.65
C ILE A 175 18.66 -13.51 5.68
N GLN A 176 18.75 -14.83 5.57
CA GLN A 176 18.24 -15.78 6.54
C GLN A 176 19.43 -16.32 7.34
N PHE A 177 19.37 -16.31 8.66
CA PHE A 177 20.39 -16.90 9.52
C PHE A 177 19.99 -18.29 10.01
N VAL A 178 20.99 -19.09 10.37
CA VAL A 178 20.75 -20.29 11.19
C VAL A 178 20.27 -19.83 12.57
N LYS A 179 19.08 -20.29 12.99
CA LYS A 179 18.42 -19.77 14.20
C LYS A 179 19.28 -19.91 15.46
N GLN A 180 20.04 -21.00 15.58
CA GLN A 180 20.94 -21.25 16.71
C GLN A 180 22.11 -20.25 16.76
N ASP A 181 22.57 -19.77 15.60
CA ASP A 181 23.70 -18.84 15.49
C ASP A 181 23.26 -17.37 15.55
N ALA A 182 21.96 -17.11 15.49
CA ALA A 182 21.35 -15.79 15.42
C ALA A 182 20.89 -15.23 16.78
N VAL A 183 21.23 -15.88 17.90
CA VAL A 183 20.82 -15.45 19.26
C VAL A 183 21.26 -14.01 19.56
N TRP A 184 22.34 -13.53 18.95
CA TRP A 184 22.79 -12.14 19.10
C TRP A 184 21.75 -11.11 18.63
N MET A 185 20.82 -11.48 17.72
CA MET A 185 19.75 -10.61 17.26
C MET A 185 18.83 -10.15 18.39
N GLU A 186 18.72 -10.93 19.48
CA GLU A 186 17.95 -10.56 20.67
C GLU A 186 18.46 -9.31 21.38
N ASN A 187 19.69 -8.91 21.09
CA ASN A 187 20.30 -7.74 21.71
C ASN A 187 20.28 -6.50 20.81
N LEU A 188 19.84 -6.63 19.56
CA LEU A 188 19.64 -5.49 18.68
C LEU A 188 18.53 -4.62 19.28
N SER A 189 18.81 -3.34 19.47
CA SER A 189 17.93 -2.44 20.22
C SER A 189 17.58 -1.18 19.49
N SER A 190 18.32 -0.78 18.45
CA SER A 190 18.01 0.42 17.69
C SER A 190 18.52 0.37 16.26
N THR A 191 18.01 1.24 15.40
CA THR A 191 18.59 1.49 14.07
C THR A 191 18.75 2.98 13.82
N GLU A 192 19.90 3.34 13.26
CA GLU A 192 20.24 4.69 12.79
C GLU A 192 20.18 4.71 11.26
N VAL A 193 19.76 5.82 10.66
CA VAL A 193 19.72 5.98 9.21
C VAL A 193 20.50 7.23 8.81
N ASP A 194 21.54 7.04 8.01
CA ASP A 194 22.40 8.10 7.50
C ASP A 194 22.30 8.20 5.98
N ARG A 195 22.15 9.42 5.47
CA ARG A 195 22.21 9.78 4.06
C ARG A 195 23.45 10.62 3.80
N ASP A 196 24.35 10.14 2.95
CA ASP A 196 25.58 10.85 2.56
C ASP A 196 26.41 11.31 3.77
N GLY A 197 26.42 10.49 4.83
CA GLY A 197 27.12 10.78 6.10
C GLY A 197 26.39 11.73 7.04
N SER A 198 25.15 12.11 6.74
CA SER A 198 24.29 12.94 7.59
C SER A 198 23.07 12.17 8.06
N VAL A 199 22.73 12.28 9.35
CA VAL A 199 21.55 11.63 9.93
C VAL A 199 20.28 12.08 9.22
N VAL A 200 19.41 11.13 8.86
CA VAL A 200 18.09 11.42 8.29
C VAL A 200 17.19 11.99 9.38
N SER A 201 16.43 13.04 9.03
CA SER A 201 15.53 13.71 9.99
C SER A 201 14.44 12.76 10.48
N ASN A 202 14.10 12.80 11.77
CA ASN A 202 13.04 11.96 12.35
C ASN A 202 11.68 12.09 11.64
N LYS A 203 11.38 13.25 11.02
CA LYS A 203 10.15 13.45 10.22
C LYS A 203 10.11 12.60 8.95
N ASP A 204 11.28 12.23 8.44
CA ASP A 204 11.46 11.39 7.25
C ASP A 204 11.71 9.92 7.66
N ILE A 205 11.36 9.54 8.90
CA ILE A 205 11.48 8.18 9.44
C ILE A 205 10.12 7.68 9.97
N LYS A 206 9.78 6.43 9.67
CA LYS A 206 8.63 5.69 10.24
C LYS A 206 9.14 4.40 10.88
N PHE A 207 8.54 4.05 12.01
CA PHE A 207 8.87 2.84 12.77
C PHE A 207 7.65 1.94 12.93
N ARG A 208 7.87 0.62 12.84
CA ARG A 208 6.91 -0.42 13.20
C ARG A 208 7.52 -1.39 14.18
N ALA A 209 6.76 -1.73 15.21
CA ALA A 209 7.14 -2.73 16.20
C ALA A 209 7.30 -4.13 15.59
N SER A 210 6.52 -4.41 14.54
CA SER A 210 6.51 -5.72 13.88
C SER A 210 7.49 -5.76 12.70
N PRO A 211 8.17 -6.89 12.50
CA PRO A 211 8.93 -7.13 11.27
C PRO A 211 8.01 -7.43 10.09
N ILE A 212 8.55 -7.20 8.88
CA ILE A 212 7.94 -7.67 7.64
C ILE A 212 8.22 -9.16 7.47
N THR A 213 7.15 -9.97 7.43
CA THR A 213 7.20 -11.44 7.36
C THR A 213 6.61 -11.98 6.06
N VAL A 214 5.32 -11.77 5.85
CA VAL A 214 4.57 -12.18 4.67
C VAL A 214 3.65 -11.05 4.25
N ASP A 215 3.24 -11.06 2.98
CA ASP A 215 2.17 -10.19 2.50
C ASP A 215 0.84 -10.86 2.86
N LEU A 216 -0.12 -10.06 3.32
CA LEU A 216 -1.51 -10.52 3.43
C LEU A 216 -2.08 -10.78 2.04
N PRO A 217 -2.90 -11.83 1.83
CA PRO A 217 -3.49 -12.13 0.52
C PRO A 217 -4.45 -11.03 0.04
N PRO A 218 -4.62 -10.87 -1.28
CA PRO A 218 -5.52 -9.85 -1.82
C PRO A 218 -6.99 -10.28 -1.68
N LEU A 219 -7.28 -11.58 -1.68
CA LEU A 219 -8.65 -12.10 -1.65
C LEU A 219 -9.16 -12.23 -0.22
N ILE A 220 -10.35 -11.67 0.02
CA ILE A 220 -11.10 -11.83 1.26
C ILE A 220 -12.26 -12.79 1.02
N VAL A 221 -12.36 -13.81 1.87
CA VAL A 221 -13.48 -14.77 1.86
C VAL A 221 -14.28 -14.67 3.18
N PRO A 222 -15.59 -14.98 3.15
CA PRO A 222 -16.38 -15.13 4.37
C PRO A 222 -15.78 -16.13 5.35
N GLU A 223 -16.02 -15.93 6.66
CA GLU A 223 -15.50 -16.81 7.72
C GLU A 223 -16.04 -18.25 7.65
N ASP A 224 -17.21 -18.44 7.05
CA ASP A 224 -17.83 -19.74 6.81
C ASP A 224 -17.38 -20.40 5.48
N GLU A 225 -16.60 -19.70 4.65
CA GLU A 225 -16.07 -20.20 3.38
C GLU A 225 -14.54 -20.43 3.38
N ILE A 226 -13.80 -19.85 4.34
CA ILE A 226 -12.34 -20.03 4.44
C ILE A 226 -11.96 -21.50 4.69
N THR A 227 -10.97 -22.03 3.97
CA THR A 227 -10.47 -23.40 4.15
C THR A 227 -9.07 -23.44 4.76
N LEU A 228 -8.67 -24.61 5.29
CA LEU A 228 -7.32 -24.83 5.82
C LEU A 228 -6.25 -24.67 4.73
N GLU A 229 -6.51 -25.14 3.51
CA GLU A 229 -5.60 -25.01 2.38
C GLU A 229 -5.40 -23.56 1.97
N GLN A 230 -6.45 -22.73 2.05
CA GLN A 230 -6.34 -21.29 1.78
C GLN A 230 -5.48 -20.58 2.83
N LEU A 231 -5.61 -20.95 4.11
CA LEU A 231 -4.78 -20.43 5.19
C LEU A 231 -3.32 -20.87 5.05
N GLU A 232 -3.08 -22.16 4.80
CA GLU A 232 -1.72 -22.72 4.62
C GLU A 232 -1.01 -22.08 3.42
N SER A 233 -1.70 -21.96 2.29
CA SER A 233 -1.16 -21.37 1.06
C SER A 233 -1.17 -19.84 1.05
N SER A 234 -1.77 -19.20 2.07
CA SER A 234 -1.98 -17.75 2.12
C SER A 234 -2.58 -17.20 0.83
N THR A 235 -3.59 -17.89 0.28
CA THR A 235 -4.26 -17.48 -0.98
C THR A 235 -5.52 -16.66 -0.72
N ALA A 236 -6.07 -16.74 0.49
CA ALA A 236 -7.19 -15.92 0.95
C ALA A 236 -7.11 -15.69 2.47
N MET A 237 -7.83 -14.67 2.94
CA MET A 237 -7.98 -14.35 4.36
C MET A 237 -9.44 -14.00 4.68
N THR A 238 -9.78 -13.95 5.96
CA THR A 238 -11.03 -13.36 6.43
C THR A 238 -10.83 -11.89 6.79
N PHE A 239 -11.92 -11.16 6.95
CA PHE A 239 -11.88 -9.73 7.23
C PHE A 239 -11.13 -9.37 8.52
N VAL A 240 -11.06 -10.28 9.50
CA VAL A 240 -10.41 -10.05 10.81
C VAL A 240 -8.92 -9.69 10.66
N ASN A 241 -8.26 -10.16 9.59
CA ASN A 241 -6.85 -9.88 9.34
C ASN A 241 -6.62 -8.57 8.55
N LEU A 242 -7.68 -7.85 8.17
CA LEU A 242 -7.56 -6.59 7.43
C LEU A 242 -7.09 -5.44 8.34
N PRO A 243 -6.53 -4.34 7.76
CA PRO A 243 -6.39 -3.07 8.47
C PRO A 243 -7.72 -2.62 9.10
N GLU A 244 -7.66 -1.88 10.22
CA GLU A 244 -8.86 -1.43 10.95
C GLU A 244 -9.83 -0.68 10.02
N GLY A 245 -9.28 0.15 9.12
CA GLY A 245 -10.12 0.89 8.19
C GLY A 245 -10.88 -0.01 7.22
N CYS A 246 -10.20 -1.01 6.67
CA CYS A 246 -10.78 -2.02 5.80
C CYS A 246 -11.85 -2.88 6.49
N GLN A 247 -11.67 -3.22 7.77
CA GLN A 247 -12.66 -4.00 8.53
C GLN A 247 -14.02 -3.30 8.59
N LYS A 248 -14.04 -1.99 8.88
CA LYS A 248 -15.27 -1.19 8.95
C LYS A 248 -15.99 -1.16 7.60
N LEU A 249 -15.22 -0.92 6.54
CA LEU A 249 -15.73 -0.89 5.17
C LEU A 249 -16.32 -2.24 4.72
N TYR A 250 -15.64 -3.35 5.03
CA TYR A 250 -16.07 -4.70 4.64
C TYR A 250 -17.49 -5.00 5.12
N HIS A 251 -17.80 -4.71 6.38
CA HIS A 251 -19.13 -4.96 6.94
C HIS A 251 -20.25 -4.15 6.30
N ASN A 252 -19.94 -3.01 5.69
CA ASN A 252 -20.94 -2.15 5.05
C ASN A 252 -21.33 -2.63 3.65
N ILE A 253 -20.42 -3.30 2.92
CA ILE A 253 -20.64 -3.64 1.50
C ILE A 253 -20.67 -5.14 1.19
N CYS A 254 -20.26 -6.00 2.13
CA CYS A 254 -20.20 -7.45 1.91
C CYS A 254 -21.47 -8.21 2.34
N GLY A 255 -22.52 -7.52 2.78
CA GLY A 255 -23.81 -8.15 3.11
C GLY A 255 -24.44 -8.88 1.91
N PRO A 256 -25.21 -9.96 2.14
CA PRO A 256 -25.77 -10.79 1.07
C PRO A 256 -26.80 -10.06 0.19
N ASN A 257 -27.46 -9.02 0.72
CA ASN A 257 -28.43 -8.21 -0.02
C ASN A 257 -27.79 -7.06 -0.82
N ILE A 258 -26.47 -6.83 -0.69
CA ILE A 258 -25.75 -5.86 -1.49
C ILE A 258 -25.52 -6.46 -2.87
N THR A 259 -26.44 -6.18 -3.79
CA THR A 259 -26.42 -6.66 -5.17
C THR A 259 -26.75 -5.53 -6.13
N VAL A 260 -26.32 -5.67 -7.38
CA VAL A 260 -26.70 -4.75 -8.46
C VAL A 260 -28.06 -5.10 -9.10
N GLN A 261 -28.81 -6.04 -8.54
CA GLN A 261 -30.10 -6.51 -9.07
C GLN A 261 -31.22 -6.18 -8.07
N PRO A 262 -31.62 -4.89 -7.94
CA PRO A 262 -32.67 -4.52 -7.00
C PRO A 262 -34.00 -5.18 -7.36
N ALA A 263 -34.81 -5.53 -6.36
CA ALA A 263 -36.10 -6.21 -6.57
C ALA A 263 -37.05 -5.45 -7.53
N SER A 264 -36.98 -4.11 -7.55
CA SER A 264 -37.77 -3.26 -8.42
C SER A 264 -37.29 -3.18 -9.87
N PHE A 265 -36.06 -3.63 -10.14
CA PHE A 265 -35.46 -3.69 -11.48
C PHE A 265 -34.32 -4.73 -11.55
N PRO A 266 -34.64 -6.04 -11.58
CA PRO A 266 -33.62 -7.10 -11.55
C PRO A 266 -32.68 -7.13 -12.76
N GLN A 267 -33.12 -6.57 -13.90
CA GLN A 267 -32.37 -6.50 -15.16
C GLN A 267 -31.43 -5.29 -15.25
N LEU A 268 -31.18 -4.61 -14.13
CA LEU A 268 -30.32 -3.42 -14.11
C LEU A 268 -28.93 -3.69 -14.74
N PRO A 269 -28.22 -4.79 -14.47
CA PRO A 269 -26.92 -5.06 -15.10
C PRO A 269 -26.99 -5.18 -16.62
N GLU A 270 -28.02 -5.84 -17.15
CA GLU A 270 -28.26 -5.99 -18.58
C GLU A 270 -28.62 -4.66 -19.24
N ALA A 271 -29.40 -3.83 -18.55
CA ALA A 271 -29.71 -2.48 -19.00
C ALA A 271 -28.45 -1.60 -19.07
N ILE A 272 -27.61 -1.66 -18.05
CA ILE A 272 -26.32 -0.97 -18.02
C ILE A 272 -25.44 -1.45 -19.18
N ASP A 273 -25.34 -2.76 -19.40
CA ASP A 273 -24.56 -3.34 -20.50
C ASP A 273 -25.01 -2.83 -21.87
N GLN A 274 -26.32 -2.80 -22.11
CA GLN A 274 -26.88 -2.28 -23.36
C GLN A 274 -26.64 -0.77 -23.51
N SER A 275 -26.81 -0.01 -22.42
CA SER A 275 -26.60 1.44 -22.41
C SER A 275 -25.15 1.82 -22.67
N CYS A 276 -24.18 1.12 -22.07
CA CYS A 276 -22.75 1.35 -22.32
C CYS A 276 -22.35 1.05 -23.77
N LYS A 277 -22.99 0.07 -24.42
CA LYS A 277 -22.69 -0.32 -25.81
C LYS A 277 -23.25 0.64 -26.85
N ASN A 278 -24.24 1.46 -26.48
CA ASN A 278 -24.88 2.39 -27.40
C ASN A 278 -24.51 3.86 -27.06
N PRO A 279 -23.71 4.51 -27.91
CA PRO A 279 -23.41 5.95 -27.85
C PRO A 279 -24.55 6.90 -27.52
N ASP A 280 -25.77 6.61 -27.99
CA ASP A 280 -26.91 7.51 -27.86
C ASP A 280 -27.70 7.29 -26.56
N LYS A 281 -27.37 6.25 -25.80
CA LYS A 281 -27.96 5.90 -24.51
C LYS A 281 -27.19 6.56 -23.36
N ILE A 282 -27.80 6.61 -22.18
CA ILE A 282 -27.32 7.38 -21.02
C ILE A 282 -25.85 7.07 -20.71
N CYS A 283 -25.51 5.79 -20.51
CA CYS A 283 -24.14 5.40 -20.16
C CYS A 283 -23.17 5.67 -21.32
N GLY A 284 -23.55 5.34 -22.56
CA GLY A 284 -22.75 5.61 -23.75
C GLY A 284 -22.43 7.10 -23.92
N LYS A 285 -23.41 7.98 -23.71
CA LYS A 285 -23.22 9.45 -23.76
C LYS A 285 -22.27 9.94 -22.68
N ILE A 286 -22.38 9.44 -21.44
CA ILE A 286 -21.46 9.83 -20.37
C ILE A 286 -20.04 9.41 -20.74
N LEU A 287 -19.86 8.16 -21.19
CA LEU A 287 -18.55 7.63 -21.59
C LEU A 287 -17.92 8.42 -22.74
N GLN A 288 -18.70 8.79 -23.76
CA GLN A 288 -18.20 9.56 -24.91
C GLN A 288 -17.68 10.94 -24.54
N ASN A 289 -18.28 11.57 -23.52
CA ASN A 289 -17.89 12.90 -23.07
C ASN A 289 -16.77 12.86 -22.02
N LYS A 290 -16.27 11.68 -21.65
CA LYS A 290 -15.32 11.49 -20.57
C LYS A 290 -13.91 11.34 -21.12
N ASP A 291 -13.08 12.36 -20.88
CA ASP A 291 -11.67 12.42 -21.25
C ASP A 291 -10.79 12.67 -20.01
N THR A 292 -11.07 11.94 -18.92
CA THR A 292 -10.43 12.19 -17.62
C THR A 292 -8.93 11.87 -17.65
N PHE A 293 -8.53 10.85 -18.41
CA PHE A 293 -7.17 10.29 -18.38
C PHE A 293 -6.49 10.31 -19.77
N GLY A 294 -7.13 10.88 -20.80
CA GLY A 294 -6.55 11.05 -22.14
C GLY A 294 -6.69 9.84 -23.08
N ASP A 295 -6.93 8.62 -22.55
CA ASP A 295 -7.31 7.44 -23.35
C ASP A 295 -8.82 7.17 -23.20
N PRO A 296 -9.61 7.10 -24.29
CA PRO A 296 -11.04 6.76 -24.23
C PRO A 296 -11.39 5.42 -23.58
N ARG A 297 -10.41 4.53 -23.37
CA ARG A 297 -10.57 3.26 -22.63
C ARG A 297 -10.06 3.34 -21.21
N GLU A 298 -9.23 4.31 -20.86
CA GLU A 298 -8.95 4.64 -19.47
C GLU A 298 -10.12 5.48 -18.95
N THR A 299 -11.26 4.82 -18.73
CA THR A 299 -12.48 5.48 -18.28
C THR A 299 -13.48 4.45 -17.78
N TYR A 300 -14.33 4.85 -16.85
CA TYR A 300 -15.39 4.04 -16.27
C TYR A 300 -16.42 4.99 -15.65
N LEU A 301 -17.63 4.50 -15.35
CA LEU A 301 -18.63 5.31 -14.68
C LEU A 301 -18.50 5.19 -13.16
N ARG A 302 -18.64 6.29 -12.44
CA ARG A 302 -18.61 6.42 -10.98
C ARG A 302 -19.99 6.83 -10.50
N ILE A 303 -20.78 5.87 -10.02
CA ILE A 303 -22.12 6.10 -9.50
C ILE A 303 -22.04 6.12 -7.98
N THR A 304 -22.26 7.27 -7.35
CA THR A 304 -22.05 7.43 -5.91
C THR A 304 -23.27 7.05 -5.08
N LEU A 305 -23.04 6.49 -3.89
CA LEU A 305 -24.06 6.05 -2.95
C LEU A 305 -23.92 6.83 -1.64
N GLY A 306 -24.94 7.62 -1.29
CA GLY A 306 -24.95 8.42 -0.07
C GLY A 306 -24.16 9.73 -0.20
N ASP A 307 -23.82 10.30 0.96
CA ASP A 307 -23.17 11.61 1.08
C ASP A 307 -21.66 11.51 1.30
N ASN A 308 -20.95 12.61 1.06
CA ASN A 308 -19.54 12.73 1.46
C ASN A 308 -19.45 12.84 2.98
N LEU A 309 -18.80 11.88 3.62
CA LEU A 309 -18.65 11.80 5.07
C LEU A 309 -17.37 12.48 5.58
N ALA A 310 -16.59 13.13 4.71
CA ALA A 310 -15.33 13.81 5.00
C ALA A 310 -14.28 12.92 5.69
N ASN A 311 -14.38 11.60 5.49
CA ASN A 311 -13.48 10.59 6.04
C ASN A 311 -12.92 9.65 4.96
N SER A 312 -13.00 10.06 3.69
CA SER A 312 -12.53 9.30 2.53
C SER A 312 -12.19 10.25 1.38
N PRO A 313 -11.43 9.79 0.37
CA PRO A 313 -11.32 10.49 -0.91
C PRO A 313 -12.69 10.60 -1.62
N GLY A 314 -13.39 11.72 -1.42
CA GLY A 314 -14.74 11.95 -1.95
C GLY A 314 -15.83 11.16 -1.22
N ILE A 315 -16.91 10.82 -1.94
CA ILE A 315 -18.01 10.02 -1.37
C ILE A 315 -17.53 8.58 -1.09
N PRO A 316 -17.72 8.04 0.13
CA PRO A 316 -17.11 6.78 0.52
C PRO A 316 -17.54 5.59 -0.32
N TYR A 317 -18.78 5.55 -0.84
CA TYR A 317 -19.31 4.39 -1.56
C TYR A 317 -19.55 4.71 -3.04
N VAL A 318 -18.94 3.92 -3.92
CA VAL A 318 -19.00 4.14 -5.37
C VAL A 318 -19.25 2.82 -6.07
N MET A 319 -20.37 2.73 -6.78
CA MET A 319 -20.59 1.68 -7.77
C MET A 319 -19.88 2.10 -9.06
N GLU A 320 -18.83 1.36 -9.41
CA GLU A 320 -18.07 1.59 -10.62
C GLU A 320 -18.49 0.61 -11.72
N ILE A 321 -18.80 1.17 -12.89
CA ILE A 321 -19.23 0.41 -14.06
C ILE A 321 -18.11 0.46 -15.09
N TRP A 322 -17.61 -0.73 -15.43
CA TRP A 322 -16.48 -0.94 -16.33
C TRP A 322 -17.00 -1.51 -17.66
N PRO A 323 -17.11 -0.70 -18.73
CA PRO A 323 -17.50 -1.24 -20.03
C PRO A 323 -16.47 -2.22 -20.61
N PRO A 324 -16.85 -3.03 -21.61
CA PRO A 324 -15.94 -3.98 -22.25
C PRO A 324 -14.65 -3.30 -22.75
N GLY A 325 -13.49 -3.77 -22.28
CA GLY A 325 -12.17 -3.27 -22.69
C GLY A 325 -11.69 -2.01 -21.96
N HIS A 326 -12.50 -1.45 -21.06
CA HIS A 326 -12.15 -0.27 -20.27
C HIS A 326 -11.27 -0.63 -19.06
N MET A 327 -10.50 0.34 -18.59
CA MET A 327 -9.59 0.22 -17.45
C MET A 327 -9.44 1.52 -16.67
N SER A 328 -8.83 1.44 -15.50
CA SER A 328 -8.26 2.61 -14.82
C SER A 328 -6.84 2.90 -15.34
N PRO A 329 -6.28 4.10 -15.15
CA PRO A 329 -4.83 4.25 -15.19
C PRO A 329 -4.17 3.45 -14.05
N ILE A 330 -2.84 3.38 -14.06
CA ILE A 330 -2.08 2.95 -12.87
C ILE A 330 -2.18 4.09 -11.85
N HIS A 331 -2.73 3.80 -10.67
CA HIS A 331 -3.02 4.83 -9.67
C HIS A 331 -2.90 4.30 -8.25
N GLN A 332 -2.88 5.23 -7.29
CA GLN A 332 -2.87 4.99 -5.85
C GLN A 332 -3.85 5.91 -5.10
N HIS A 333 -4.15 5.57 -3.84
CA HIS A 333 -5.32 6.07 -3.12
C HIS A 333 -4.99 6.99 -1.93
N GLY A 334 -3.79 7.58 -1.89
CA GLY A 334 -3.40 8.52 -0.84
C GLY A 334 -3.41 7.89 0.55
N ASP A 335 -2.88 6.66 0.66
CA ASP A 335 -2.83 5.83 1.88
C ASP A 335 -4.20 5.45 2.48
N ALA A 336 -5.31 5.81 1.85
CA ALA A 336 -6.64 5.40 2.27
C ALA A 336 -6.80 3.87 2.24
N SER A 337 -7.63 3.35 3.13
CA SER A 337 -8.09 1.97 3.12
C SER A 337 -9.27 1.83 2.16
N ALA A 338 -9.35 0.71 1.43
CA ALA A 338 -10.49 0.42 0.56
C ALA A 338 -10.86 -1.07 0.50
N ILE A 339 -12.16 -1.31 0.25
CA ILE A 339 -12.69 -2.62 -0.13
C ILE A 339 -13.32 -2.52 -1.50
N ILE A 340 -13.06 -3.52 -2.35
CA ILE A 340 -13.62 -3.64 -3.69
C ILE A 340 -14.34 -4.97 -3.77
N ARG A 341 -15.65 -4.94 -4.00
CA ARG A 341 -16.48 -6.13 -4.22
C ARG A 341 -17.00 -6.17 -5.65
N VAL A 342 -16.83 -7.30 -6.33
CA VAL A 342 -17.41 -7.47 -7.67
C VAL A 342 -18.90 -7.85 -7.55
N LEU A 343 -19.78 -6.98 -8.05
CA LEU A 343 -21.24 -7.21 -8.03
C LEU A 343 -21.74 -7.93 -9.30
N TYR A 344 -21.06 -7.73 -10.44
CA TYR A 344 -21.42 -8.33 -11.72
C TYR A 344 -20.21 -8.46 -12.64
N GLY A 345 -20.17 -9.52 -13.45
CA GLY A 345 -19.08 -9.79 -14.39
C GLY A 345 -17.77 -10.18 -13.70
N SER A 346 -16.65 -9.78 -14.28
CA SER A 346 -15.31 -9.98 -13.74
C SER A 346 -14.35 -8.86 -14.13
N ILE A 347 -13.40 -8.56 -13.25
CA ILE A 347 -12.38 -7.53 -13.43
C ILE A 347 -10.99 -8.12 -13.20
N ASN A 348 -10.04 -7.76 -14.05
CA ASN A 348 -8.64 -8.08 -13.85
C ASN A 348 -7.98 -6.97 -13.02
N VAL A 349 -7.23 -7.36 -11.99
CA VAL A 349 -6.47 -6.47 -11.10
C VAL A 349 -4.99 -6.77 -11.25
N THR A 350 -4.20 -5.73 -11.49
CA THR A 350 -2.73 -5.80 -11.57
C THR A 350 -2.14 -4.80 -10.57
N TRP A 351 -1.16 -5.23 -9.78
CA TRP A 351 -0.47 -4.38 -8.80
C TRP A 351 0.93 -3.99 -9.26
N PHE A 352 1.41 -2.84 -8.80
CA PHE A 352 2.70 -2.28 -9.19
C PHE A 352 3.54 -1.86 -7.98
N ASP A 353 4.86 -1.78 -8.18
CA ASP A 353 5.84 -1.46 -7.14
C ASP A 353 5.81 -0.02 -6.65
N ALA A 354 5.75 0.94 -7.56
CA ALA A 354 5.81 2.36 -7.24
C ALA A 354 5.13 3.23 -8.30
N LEU A 355 4.62 4.38 -7.87
CA LEU A 355 4.30 5.51 -8.73
C LEU A 355 5.42 6.54 -8.57
N GLN A 356 6.21 6.81 -9.61
CA GLN A 356 7.35 7.75 -9.56
C GLN A 356 7.39 8.60 -10.83
N GLU A 357 7.76 9.88 -10.70
CA GLU A 357 7.97 10.77 -11.84
C GLU A 357 9.00 10.20 -12.80
N ASN A 358 8.67 10.16 -14.10
CA ASN A 358 9.48 9.59 -15.17
C ASN A 358 9.83 8.09 -15.01
N GLY A 359 9.29 7.44 -13.97
CA GLY A 359 9.51 6.04 -13.65
C GLY A 359 8.70 5.09 -14.53
N ASN A 360 9.03 3.80 -14.47
CA ASN A 360 8.23 2.74 -15.09
C ASN A 360 7.75 1.77 -13.99
N PRO A 361 6.47 1.82 -13.60
CA PRO A 361 5.91 0.89 -12.64
C PRO A 361 6.13 -0.56 -13.08
N GLN A 362 6.64 -1.40 -12.19
CA GLN A 362 6.85 -2.82 -12.44
C GLN A 362 5.72 -3.63 -11.81
N VAL A 363 5.20 -4.59 -12.57
CA VAL A 363 4.15 -5.50 -12.08
C VAL A 363 4.66 -6.33 -10.91
N ILE A 364 3.86 -6.40 -9.84
CA ILE A 364 4.09 -7.27 -8.70
C ILE A 364 3.19 -8.49 -8.82
N GLY A 365 3.78 -9.67 -8.70
CA GLY A 365 3.03 -10.92 -8.67
C GLY A 365 2.35 -11.21 -10.01
N GLN A 366 1.25 -11.96 -9.96
CA GLN A 366 0.44 -12.26 -11.13
C GLN A 366 -0.87 -11.47 -11.07
N PRO A 367 -1.36 -10.95 -12.20
CA PRO A 367 -2.69 -10.35 -12.25
C PRO A 367 -3.76 -11.33 -11.77
N VAL A 368 -4.70 -10.85 -10.96
CA VAL A 368 -5.82 -11.63 -10.44
C VAL A 368 -7.09 -11.28 -11.18
N ASN A 369 -7.90 -12.28 -11.53
CA ASN A 369 -9.21 -12.05 -12.12
C ASN A 369 -10.29 -12.28 -11.08
N LEU A 370 -10.87 -11.20 -10.57
CA LEU A 370 -11.95 -11.22 -9.59
C LEU A 370 -13.30 -11.34 -10.31
N LYS A 371 -14.18 -12.18 -9.81
CA LYS A 371 -15.51 -12.47 -10.37
C LYS A 371 -16.59 -12.05 -9.38
N LYS A 372 -17.83 -11.97 -9.85
CA LYS A 372 -19.00 -11.71 -8.99
C LYS A 372 -18.91 -12.48 -7.67
N GLY A 373 -18.98 -11.75 -6.55
CA GLY A 373 -18.87 -12.28 -5.20
C GLY A 373 -17.50 -12.04 -4.57
N ASP A 374 -16.42 -12.04 -5.35
CA ASP A 374 -15.07 -11.85 -4.86
C ASP A 374 -14.89 -10.45 -4.26
N VAL A 375 -14.08 -10.39 -3.21
CA VAL A 375 -13.75 -9.18 -2.46
C VAL A 375 -12.24 -9.04 -2.38
N THR A 376 -11.72 -7.88 -2.73
CA THR A 376 -10.32 -7.50 -2.52
C THR A 376 -10.23 -6.23 -1.69
N TRP A 377 -9.02 -5.88 -1.27
CA TRP A 377 -8.77 -4.70 -0.45
C TRP A 377 -7.47 -4.00 -0.83
N LEU A 378 -7.28 -2.82 -0.26
CA LEU A 378 -6.01 -2.08 -0.23
C LEU A 378 -5.92 -1.28 1.07
N GLY A 379 -4.70 -1.06 1.52
CA GLY A 379 -4.39 -0.22 2.69
C GLY A 379 -2.99 0.37 2.56
N GLU A 380 -2.57 1.25 3.47
CA GLU A 380 -1.31 2.05 3.40
C GLU A 380 -0.10 1.25 2.87
N ASP A 381 0.04 -0.02 3.26
CA ASP A 381 1.21 -0.84 2.92
C ASP A 381 1.04 -1.84 1.77
N GLN A 382 -0.19 -2.11 1.35
CA GLN A 382 -0.46 -3.19 0.42
C GLN A 382 -1.52 -2.78 -0.58
N TYR A 383 -1.27 -3.13 -1.83
CA TYR A 383 -2.23 -3.02 -2.92
C TYR A 383 -2.68 -1.58 -3.28
N GLN A 384 -2.06 -0.54 -2.69
CA GLN A 384 -2.32 0.87 -3.02
C GLN A 384 -2.22 1.14 -4.51
N ILE A 385 -1.14 0.67 -5.16
CA ILE A 385 -0.81 1.00 -6.54
C ILE A 385 -1.29 -0.13 -7.45
N HIS A 386 -2.33 0.13 -8.23
CA HIS A 386 -2.93 -0.89 -9.07
C HIS A 386 -3.62 -0.35 -10.33
N GLN A 387 -4.01 -1.28 -11.20
CA GLN A 387 -4.88 -1.04 -12.34
C GLN A 387 -5.99 -2.10 -12.36
N LEU A 388 -7.23 -1.64 -12.60
CA LEU A 388 -8.38 -2.49 -12.85
C LEU A 388 -8.71 -2.46 -14.34
N ARG A 389 -8.98 -3.61 -14.94
CA ARG A 389 -9.32 -3.73 -16.37
C ARG A 389 -10.41 -4.75 -16.63
N ASN A 390 -11.45 -4.34 -17.35
CA ASN A 390 -12.48 -5.27 -17.82
C ASN A 390 -12.07 -5.91 -19.14
N MET A 391 -11.67 -7.18 -19.08
CA MET A 391 -11.28 -7.98 -20.25
C MET A 391 -12.47 -8.71 -20.92
N SER A 392 -13.67 -8.55 -20.38
CA SER A 392 -14.87 -9.26 -20.80
C SER A 392 -15.59 -8.58 -21.97
N LYS A 393 -16.54 -9.27 -22.60
CA LYS A 393 -17.42 -8.73 -23.66
C LYS A 393 -18.68 -8.03 -23.12
N THR A 394 -18.86 -8.04 -21.81
CA THR A 394 -19.96 -7.42 -21.08
C THR A 394 -19.39 -6.52 -20.00
N VAL A 395 -20.22 -5.60 -19.50
CA VAL A 395 -19.84 -4.75 -18.36
C VAL A 395 -19.43 -5.58 -17.15
N CYS A 396 -18.46 -5.07 -16.41
CA CYS A 396 -18.23 -5.45 -15.02
C CYS A 396 -18.75 -4.33 -14.13
N ILE A 397 -19.31 -4.68 -12.97
CA ILE A 397 -19.78 -3.71 -11.99
C ILE A 397 -19.16 -4.07 -10.65
N THR A 398 -18.46 -3.12 -10.05
CA THR A 398 -17.86 -3.25 -8.72
C THR A 398 -18.51 -2.25 -7.77
N LEU A 399 -18.55 -2.59 -6.49
CA LEU A 399 -18.79 -1.64 -5.42
C LEU A 399 -17.48 -1.42 -4.68
N GLN A 400 -16.99 -0.20 -4.74
CA GLN A 400 -15.81 0.23 -4.01
C GLN A 400 -16.23 1.08 -2.83
N CYS A 401 -15.51 0.95 -1.72
CA CYS A 401 -15.61 1.93 -0.66
C CYS A 401 -14.27 2.24 -0.02
N TYR A 402 -14.11 3.49 0.43
CA TYR A 402 -12.86 4.05 0.91
C TYR A 402 -13.03 4.71 2.27
N GLN A 403 -11.97 4.75 3.07
CA GLN A 403 -11.86 5.62 4.23
C GLN A 403 -10.39 5.85 4.62
N PHE A 404 -10.12 6.98 5.27
CA PHE A 404 -8.83 7.22 5.92
C PHE A 404 -8.68 6.35 7.17
N GLU A 405 -7.44 5.97 7.47
CA GLU A 405 -7.12 5.26 8.71
C GLU A 405 -7.21 6.20 9.91
N LYS A 406 -7.43 5.65 11.11
CA LYS A 406 -7.59 6.47 12.33
C LYS A 406 -6.35 7.30 12.65
N HIS A 407 -5.17 6.82 12.28
CA HIS A 407 -3.89 7.52 12.48
C HIS A 407 -3.53 8.46 11.33
N ASP A 408 -4.29 8.46 10.24
CA ASP A 408 -4.08 9.41 9.14
C ASP A 408 -4.63 10.78 9.55
N THR A 409 -3.74 11.77 9.66
CA THR A 409 -4.10 13.16 9.97
C THR A 409 -4.03 14.07 8.74
N VAL A 410 -3.71 13.51 7.59
CA VAL A 410 -3.50 14.18 6.30
C VAL A 410 -4.80 14.25 5.53
N HIS A 411 -5.47 13.10 5.44
CA HIS A 411 -6.68 12.91 4.66
C HIS A 411 -6.49 13.38 3.21
N ASP A 412 -5.61 12.74 2.44
CA ASP A 412 -5.46 13.08 1.04
C ASP A 412 -6.72 12.69 0.25
N GLU A 413 -7.51 13.69 -0.12
CA GLU A 413 -8.76 13.49 -0.83
C GLU A 413 -8.58 13.13 -2.32
N SER A 414 -7.34 12.92 -2.79
CA SER A 414 -7.04 12.67 -4.20
C SER A 414 -6.53 11.26 -4.47
N PHE A 415 -6.80 10.78 -5.68
CA PHE A 415 -6.07 9.66 -6.26
C PHE A 415 -4.94 10.20 -7.11
N HIS A 416 -3.77 9.56 -7.05
CA HIS A 416 -2.62 9.93 -7.88
C HIS A 416 -2.42 8.87 -8.94
N TRP A 417 -2.30 9.28 -10.18
CA TRP A 417 -2.24 8.38 -11.33
C TRP A 417 -1.12 8.76 -12.28
N MET A 418 -0.61 7.79 -13.03
CA MET A 418 0.45 8.01 -14.00
C MET A 418 -0.13 8.28 -15.39
N ASP A 419 0.23 9.41 -15.98
CA ASP A 419 -0.17 9.78 -17.33
C ASP A 419 0.68 9.08 -18.42
N SER A 420 0.26 9.25 -19.68
CA SER A 420 0.98 8.70 -20.84
C SER A 420 2.42 9.22 -21.01
N LYS A 421 2.76 10.34 -20.38
CA LYS A 421 4.10 10.96 -20.39
C LYS A 421 4.92 10.60 -19.14
N ARG A 422 4.37 9.77 -18.25
CA ARG A 422 4.97 9.33 -16.97
C ARG A 422 5.07 10.44 -15.93
N HIS A 423 4.15 11.39 -15.98
CA HIS A 423 3.90 12.34 -14.91
C HIS A 423 2.86 11.79 -13.95
N ILE A 424 3.01 12.14 -12.68
CA ILE A 424 2.04 11.84 -11.64
C ILE A 424 1.04 12.98 -11.60
N GLU A 425 -0.19 12.67 -11.99
CA GLU A 425 -1.30 13.59 -12.01
C GLU A 425 -2.27 13.31 -10.87
N ARG A 426 -3.02 14.35 -10.50
CA ARG A 426 -3.95 14.28 -9.38
C ARG A 426 -5.39 14.24 -9.87
N PHE A 427 -6.13 13.24 -9.42
CA PHE A 427 -7.56 13.07 -9.69
C PHE A 427 -8.35 13.24 -8.40
N ILE A 428 -9.25 14.23 -8.34
CA ILE A 428 -10.18 14.40 -7.24
C ILE A 428 -11.42 13.56 -7.54
N PRO A 429 -11.71 12.50 -6.75
CA PRO A 429 -12.84 11.62 -7.01
C PRO A 429 -14.16 12.39 -7.10
N ASN A 430 -14.89 12.16 -8.20
CA ASN A 430 -16.17 12.78 -8.48
C ASN A 430 -17.25 11.72 -8.76
N SER A 431 -18.47 12.20 -9.04
CA SER A 431 -19.64 11.39 -9.35
C SER A 431 -20.15 11.71 -10.74
N ASP A 432 -20.40 10.69 -11.56
CA ASP A 432 -21.13 10.85 -12.81
C ASP A 432 -22.64 10.95 -12.55
N MET A 433 -23.16 10.21 -11.56
CA MET A 433 -24.57 10.27 -11.14
C MET A 433 -24.77 9.69 -9.74
N ALA A 434 -25.76 10.16 -8.99
CA ALA A 434 -26.17 9.52 -7.75
C ALA A 434 -26.95 8.22 -8.04
N TYR A 435 -26.75 7.17 -7.24
CA TYR A 435 -27.33 5.84 -7.46
C TYR A 435 -28.86 5.85 -7.67
N GLY A 436 -29.61 6.56 -6.81
CA GLY A 436 -31.06 6.61 -6.93
C GLY A 436 -31.53 7.20 -8.27
N GLN A 437 -30.86 8.26 -8.74
CA GLN A 437 -31.14 8.89 -10.03
C GLN A 437 -30.72 7.98 -11.19
N PHE A 438 -29.56 7.33 -11.05
CA PHE A 438 -29.05 6.40 -12.05
C PHE A 438 -30.00 5.22 -12.29
N VAL A 439 -30.47 4.56 -11.23
CA VAL A 439 -31.41 3.43 -11.35
C VAL A 439 -32.73 3.86 -12.01
N GLN A 440 -33.26 5.04 -11.67
CA GLN A 440 -34.46 5.57 -12.29
C GLN A 440 -34.26 5.85 -13.79
N ALA A 441 -33.14 6.48 -14.14
CA ALA A 441 -32.81 6.81 -15.53
C ALA A 441 -32.60 5.53 -16.38
N MET A 442 -31.88 4.55 -15.83
CA MET A 442 -31.67 3.24 -16.47
C MET A 442 -32.98 2.48 -16.67
N LYS A 443 -33.89 2.52 -15.70
CA LYS A 443 -35.20 1.88 -15.82
C LYS A 443 -36.05 2.53 -16.91
N ALA A 444 -36.11 3.86 -16.94
CA ALA A 444 -36.84 4.60 -17.97
C ALA A 444 -36.28 4.34 -19.37
N GLU A 445 -34.95 4.27 -19.51
CA GLU A 445 -34.29 3.95 -20.79
C GLU A 445 -34.55 2.51 -21.25
N TRP A 446 -34.59 1.56 -20.31
CA TRP A 446 -34.87 0.15 -20.58
C TRP A 446 -36.31 -0.12 -21.00
N GLU A 447 -37.27 0.61 -20.42
CA GLU A 447 -38.70 0.49 -20.73
C GLU A 447 -39.11 1.28 -21.98
N ALA A 448 -38.26 2.19 -22.46
CA ALA A 448 -38.53 2.97 -23.66
C ALA A 448 -38.57 2.08 -24.93
N PRO A 449 -39.52 2.30 -25.85
CA PRO A 449 -39.51 1.64 -27.16
C PRO A 449 -38.20 1.95 -27.89
N ASN A 450 -37.56 0.92 -28.45
CA ASN A 450 -36.31 1.05 -29.22
C ASN A 450 -36.47 1.85 -30.52
#